data_AF-A0A4P7QZP5-F1
#
_entry.id   AF-A0A4P7QZP5-F1
#
_cell.length_a   1.000
_cell.length_b   1.000
_cell.length_c   1.000
_cell.angle_alpha   90.00
_cell.angle_beta   90.00
_cell.angle_gamma   90.00
#
_symmetry.space_group_name_H-M   'P 1'
#
loop_
_entity.id
_entity.type
_entity.pdbx_description
1 polymer ?
#
loop_
_entity_poly.entity_id
_entity_poly.type
_entity_poly.pdbx_seq_one_letter_code
_entity_poly.pdbx_strand_id
1 'polypeptide(L)'
;MSLAEIISDVAGRNEKAGVVDRAAAVDQALPRVLADDMLVEQIVRQHLSKSIKQHLCRAQEATVKSFGSRQGSLFDLRQAHALDGVDGIIKSTRAMNRIEFHGLIKMRERQIADDQLYLARLRHAAAETSLIWNKHPDWPWGRVEDFYSNLQQAA
;
A
#
# COMPACT_ATOMS: atom_id res chain seq x y z
N MET A 1 2.01 -10.94 23.69
CA MET A 1 0.99 -10.78 22.62
C MET A 1 1.64 -9.94 21.53
N SER A 2 1.69 -10.44 20.30
CA SER A 2 2.35 -9.77 19.19
C SER A 2 1.57 -8.55 18.70
N LEU A 3 2.23 -7.63 18.00
CA LEU A 3 1.57 -6.48 17.36
C LEU A 3 0.45 -6.92 16.40
N ALA A 4 0.65 -8.01 15.66
CA ALA A 4 -0.36 -8.54 14.75
C ALA A 4 -1.61 -9.04 15.48
N GLU A 5 -1.44 -9.70 16.63
CA GLU A 5 -2.56 -10.15 17.48
C GLU A 5 -3.31 -8.95 18.06
N ILE A 6 -2.60 -7.91 18.54
CA ILE A 6 -3.22 -6.69 19.04
C ILE A 6 -4.04 -6.01 17.94
N ILE A 7 -3.46 -5.81 16.75
CA ILE A 7 -4.12 -5.17 15.61
C ILE A 7 -5.36 -5.96 15.19
N SER A 8 -5.25 -7.29 15.06
CA SER A 8 -6.38 -8.14 14.67
C SER A 8 -7.53 -8.06 15.67
N ASP A 9 -7.22 -8.14 16.97
CA ASP A 9 -8.22 -8.05 18.04
C ASP A 9 -8.91 -6.67 18.06
N VAL A 10 -8.16 -5.56 18.01
CA VAL A 10 -8.78 -4.23 18.02
C VAL A 10 -9.51 -3.90 16.72
N ALA A 11 -9.03 -4.38 15.57
CA ALA A 11 -9.71 -4.18 14.29
C ALA A 11 -11.04 -4.90 14.28
N GLY A 12 -11.08 -6.17 14.71
CA GLY A 12 -12.33 -6.94 14.80
C GLY A 12 -13.34 -6.34 15.78
N ARG A 13 -12.89 -5.83 16.94
CA ARG A 13 -13.78 -5.20 17.93
C ARG A 13 -14.36 -3.85 17.47
N ASN A 14 -13.67 -3.16 16.58
CA ASN A 14 -14.09 -1.85 16.05
C ASN A 14 -14.60 -1.94 14.61
N GLU A 15 -14.80 -3.16 14.09
CA GLU A 15 -15.45 -3.38 12.81
C GLU A 15 -16.98 -3.36 12.99
N LYS A 16 -17.65 -2.58 12.14
CA LYS A 16 -19.10 -2.59 12.02
C LYS A 16 -19.47 -2.64 10.54
N ALA A 17 -20.11 -3.74 10.13
CA ALA A 17 -20.55 -3.96 8.76
C ALA A 17 -19.43 -3.80 7.71
N GLY A 18 -18.25 -4.39 7.96
CA GLY A 18 -17.10 -4.32 7.05
C GLY A 18 -16.32 -3.01 7.13
N VAL A 19 -16.71 -2.06 7.98
CA VAL A 19 -16.01 -0.79 8.19
C VAL A 19 -15.35 -0.79 9.56
N VAL A 20 -14.03 -0.65 9.59
CA VAL A 20 -13.27 -0.54 10.84
C VAL A 20 -13.15 0.93 11.24
N ASP A 21 -13.63 1.28 12.43
CA ASP A 21 -13.32 2.57 13.06
C ASP A 21 -11.86 2.57 13.51
N ARG A 22 -11.00 3.09 12.63
CA ARG A 22 -9.57 3.13 12.85
C ARG A 22 -9.19 3.97 14.07
N ALA A 23 -9.90 5.06 14.37
CA ALA A 23 -9.55 5.93 15.48
C ALA A 23 -9.80 5.22 16.81
N ALA A 24 -10.99 4.64 16.97
CA ALA A 24 -11.34 3.86 18.15
C ALA A 24 -10.43 2.62 18.33
N ALA A 25 -10.07 1.95 17.23
CA ALA A 25 -9.14 0.83 17.26
C ALA A 25 -7.74 1.24 17.75
N VAL A 26 -7.24 2.41 17.32
CA VAL A 26 -5.95 2.95 17.77
C VAL A 26 -5.99 3.28 19.27
N ASP A 27 -7.04 3.96 19.73
CA ASP A 27 -7.18 4.34 21.15
C ASP A 27 -7.22 3.10 22.07
N GLN A 28 -7.81 2.00 21.60
CA GLN A 28 -7.83 0.73 22.33
C GLN A 28 -6.51 -0.05 22.26
N ALA A 29 -5.78 0.05 21.14
CA ALA A 29 -4.49 -0.64 20.96
C ALA A 29 -3.34 0.05 21.70
N LEU A 30 -3.37 1.39 21.77
CA LEU A 30 -2.24 2.20 22.21
C LEU A 30 -1.77 1.85 23.64
N PRO A 31 -2.64 1.69 24.65
CA PRO A 31 -2.19 1.29 25.99
C PRO A 31 -1.50 -0.08 26.04
N ARG A 32 -1.93 -1.01 25.18
CA ARG A 32 -1.36 -2.37 25.11
C ARG A 32 0.01 -2.37 24.43
N VAL A 33 0.16 -1.52 23.41
CA VAL A 33 1.44 -1.30 22.72
C VAL A 33 2.43 -0.62 23.66
N LEU A 34 2.01 0.43 24.37
CA LEU A 34 2.88 1.17 25.30
C LEU A 34 3.29 0.39 26.55
N ALA A 35 2.62 -0.72 26.85
CA ALA A 35 2.98 -1.60 27.97
C ALA A 35 4.17 -2.53 27.66
N ASP A 36 4.63 -2.59 26.40
CA ASP A 36 5.75 -3.44 25.97
C ASP A 36 6.79 -2.60 25.23
N ASP A 37 7.89 -2.27 25.92
CA ASP A 37 8.97 -1.42 25.40
C ASP A 37 9.61 -1.98 24.12
N MET A 38 9.71 -3.31 24.00
CA MET A 38 10.28 -3.93 22.78
C MET A 38 9.35 -3.74 21.59
N LEU A 39 8.05 -3.84 21.81
CA LEU A 39 7.03 -3.63 20.80
C LEU A 39 6.97 -2.16 20.37
N VAL A 40 7.10 -1.22 21.32
CA VAL A 40 7.26 0.22 21.03
C VAL A 40 8.49 0.46 20.16
N GLU A 41 9.66 -0.04 20.56
CA GLU A 41 10.90 0.14 19.81
C GLU A 41 10.78 -0.41 18.38
N GLN A 42 10.18 -1.60 18.22
CA GLN A 42 9.93 -2.20 16.92
C GLN A 42 9.06 -1.31 16.03
N ILE A 43 7.95 -0.79 16.56
CA ILE A 43 7.05 0.12 15.82
C ILE A 43 7.78 1.40 15.44
N VAL A 44 8.51 2.01 16.37
CA VAL A 44 9.25 3.25 16.11
C VAL A 44 10.29 3.05 15.02
N ARG A 45 11.08 1.96 15.08
CA ARG A 45 12.08 1.63 14.05
C ARG A 45 11.43 1.40 12.68
N GLN A 46 10.32 0.66 12.63
CA GLN A 46 9.59 0.42 11.39
C GLN A 46 9.01 1.71 10.80
N HIS A 47 8.38 2.54 11.64
CA HIS A 47 7.81 3.81 11.23
C HIS A 47 8.89 4.80 10.75
N LEU A 48 10.00 4.89 11.47
CA LEU A 48 11.13 5.75 11.10
C LEU A 48 11.75 5.29 9.77
N SER A 49 11.98 3.99 9.60
CA SER A 49 12.48 3.42 8.33
C SER A 49 11.54 3.73 7.17
N LYS A 50 10.23 3.52 7.35
CA LYS A 50 9.21 3.86 6.34
C LYS A 50 9.18 5.35 6.04
N SER A 51 9.29 6.21 7.04
CA SER A 51 9.26 7.67 6.89
C SER A 51 10.51 8.19 6.18
N ILE A 52 11.70 7.68 6.51
CA ILE A 52 12.94 7.96 5.78
C ILE A 52 12.79 7.51 4.32
N LYS A 53 12.27 6.30 4.08
CA LYS A 53 11.99 5.82 2.72
C LYS A 53 11.04 6.73 1.95
N GLN A 54 9.93 7.09 2.55
CA GLN A 54 8.95 7.98 1.93
C GLN A 54 9.54 9.34 1.66
N HIS A 55 10.31 9.92 2.59
CA HIS A 55 10.99 11.19 2.38
C HIS A 55 11.97 11.08 1.21
N LEU A 56 12.88 10.11 1.20
CA LEU A 56 13.86 9.96 0.12
C LEU A 56 13.20 9.71 -1.25
N CYS A 57 12.06 8.99 -1.29
CA CYS A 57 11.33 8.75 -2.53
C CYS A 57 10.38 9.89 -2.95
N ARG A 58 9.84 10.70 -2.01
CA ARG A 58 8.82 11.75 -2.28
C ARG A 58 9.31 13.19 -2.15
N ALA A 59 10.37 13.46 -1.38
CA ALA A 59 10.83 14.80 -1.01
C ALA A 59 11.39 15.64 -2.16
N GLN A 60 11.00 15.39 -3.40
CA GLN A 60 11.24 16.30 -4.50
C GLN A 60 9.99 16.79 -5.21
N GLU A 61 8.79 16.27 -4.96
CA GLU A 61 7.58 16.97 -5.43
C GLU A 61 7.47 18.36 -4.76
N ALA A 62 7.94 18.50 -3.51
CA ALA A 62 8.00 19.78 -2.80
C ALA A 62 9.35 20.52 -2.89
N THR A 63 10.46 19.84 -3.20
CA THR A 63 11.83 20.39 -3.15
C THR A 63 12.43 20.61 -4.55
N VAL A 64 11.61 21.07 -5.50
CA VAL A 64 12.11 21.71 -6.73
C VAL A 64 12.70 23.10 -6.42
N LYS A 65 12.49 23.66 -5.21
CA LYS A 65 12.83 25.05 -4.89
C LYS A 65 14.09 25.31 -4.05
N SER A 66 14.72 24.34 -3.38
CA SER A 66 15.76 24.69 -2.37
C SER A 66 17.15 24.05 -2.51
N PHE A 67 17.51 23.46 -3.65
CA PHE A 67 18.93 23.22 -3.96
C PHE A 67 19.29 23.88 -5.29
N GLY A 68 19.94 25.04 -5.18
CA GLY A 68 20.45 25.80 -6.30
C GLY A 68 21.44 25.00 -7.16
N SER A 69 21.21 25.07 -8.46
CA SER A 69 22.13 24.79 -9.57
C SER A 69 22.89 23.45 -9.56
N ARG A 70 22.26 22.39 -10.09
CA ARG A 70 22.89 21.52 -11.09
C ARG A 70 21.78 21.07 -12.04
N GLN A 71 21.86 21.53 -13.30
CA GLN A 71 21.20 21.00 -14.49
C GLN A 71 20.10 19.98 -14.17
N GLY A 72 18.83 20.39 -14.31
CA GLY A 72 17.68 19.54 -14.07
C GLY A 72 17.89 18.15 -14.68
N SER A 73 17.41 17.12 -13.99
CA SER A 73 17.42 15.76 -14.54
C SER A 73 16.87 15.81 -15.96
N LEU A 74 17.66 15.44 -16.97
CA LEU A 74 17.23 15.48 -18.38
C LEU A 74 16.02 14.57 -18.67
N PHE A 75 15.71 13.66 -17.74
CA PHE A 75 14.75 12.58 -17.92
C PHE A 75 13.65 12.57 -16.85
N ASP A 76 13.58 13.60 -15.99
CA ASP A 76 12.56 13.73 -14.93
C ASP A 76 12.36 12.48 -14.04
N LEU A 77 13.42 11.68 -13.90
CA LEU A 77 13.39 10.46 -13.09
C LEU A 77 13.32 10.80 -11.59
N ARG A 78 12.57 10.00 -10.83
CA ARG A 78 12.59 10.05 -9.36
C ARG A 78 14.02 9.90 -8.87
N GLN A 79 14.42 10.68 -7.87
CA GLN A 79 15.82 10.73 -7.43
C GLN A 79 16.28 9.50 -6.68
N ALA A 80 15.41 8.79 -5.98
CA ALA A 80 15.79 7.65 -5.16
C ALA A 80 14.77 6.52 -5.22
N HIS A 81 15.27 5.29 -5.17
CA HIS A 81 14.48 4.07 -5.28
C HIS A 81 14.95 3.06 -4.25
N ALA A 82 14.00 2.32 -3.69
CA ALA A 82 14.33 1.07 -3.01
C ALA A 82 14.74 0.06 -4.09
N LEU A 83 15.87 -0.60 -3.92
CA LEU A 83 16.32 -1.65 -4.81
C LEU A 83 15.70 -2.99 -4.40
N ASP A 84 15.44 -3.85 -5.39
CA ASP A 84 14.93 -5.20 -5.15
C ASP A 84 16.05 -6.09 -4.60
N GLY A 85 15.72 -6.98 -3.65
CA GLY A 85 16.66 -7.95 -3.08
C GLY A 85 17.67 -7.43 -2.06
N VAL A 86 17.68 -6.14 -1.72
CA VAL A 86 18.50 -5.61 -0.61
C VAL A 86 17.64 -4.81 0.36
N ASP A 87 17.15 -5.51 1.39
CA ASP A 87 16.25 -4.93 2.39
C ASP A 87 16.87 -3.67 3.01
N GLY A 88 16.13 -2.57 2.91
CA GLY A 88 16.50 -1.29 3.53
C GLY A 88 17.46 -0.40 2.73
N ILE A 89 17.98 -0.84 1.57
CA ILE A 89 18.83 0.03 0.74
C ILE A 89 17.97 0.88 -0.21
N ILE A 90 18.09 2.19 -0.03
CA ILE A 90 17.55 3.20 -0.94
C ILE A 90 18.74 3.83 -1.65
N LYS A 91 18.74 3.74 -2.99
CA LYS A 91 19.81 4.28 -3.81
C LYS A 91 19.30 5.42 -4.67
N SER A 92 20.10 6.48 -4.79
CA SER A 92 19.77 7.56 -5.73
C SER A 92 19.98 7.09 -7.17
N THR A 93 19.14 7.54 -8.11
CA THR A 93 19.29 7.23 -9.55
C THR A 93 20.65 7.66 -10.08
N ARG A 94 21.20 8.78 -9.60
CA ARG A 94 22.55 9.24 -9.97
C ARG A 94 23.67 8.32 -9.46
N ALA A 95 23.42 7.56 -8.40
CA ALA A 95 24.38 6.61 -7.84
C ALA A 95 24.19 5.17 -8.37
N MET A 96 23.20 4.91 -9.21
CA MET A 96 22.96 3.58 -9.77
C MET A 96 23.98 3.25 -10.86
N ASN A 97 24.50 2.02 -10.82
CA ASN A 97 25.21 1.43 -11.93
C ASN A 97 24.22 0.87 -12.98
N ARG A 98 24.74 0.42 -14.12
CA ARG A 98 23.92 -0.11 -15.23
C ARG A 98 23.04 -1.28 -14.79
N ILE A 99 23.57 -2.22 -14.02
CA ILE A 99 22.83 -3.43 -13.58
C ILE A 99 21.67 -3.03 -12.68
N GLU A 100 21.92 -2.16 -11.70
CA GLU A 100 20.90 -1.64 -10.77
C GLU A 100 19.81 -0.87 -11.50
N PHE A 101 20.18 -0.03 -12.47
CA PHE A 101 19.21 0.74 -13.25
C PHE A 101 18.31 -0.15 -14.13
N HIS A 102 18.88 -1.18 -14.78
CA HIS A 102 18.08 -2.17 -15.53
C HIS A 102 17.21 -3.04 -14.59
N GLY A 103 17.71 -3.36 -13.40
CA GLY A 103 16.92 -4.04 -12.36
C GLY A 103 15.72 -3.21 -11.93
N LEU A 104 15.90 -1.90 -11.74
CA LEU A 104 14.80 -0.97 -11.46
C LEU A 104 13.75 -0.97 -12.57
N ILE A 105 14.17 -0.96 -13.84
CA ILE A 105 13.25 -1.01 -15.00
C ILE A 105 12.40 -2.29 -14.92
N LYS A 106 13.03 -3.47 -14.79
CA LYS A 106 12.33 -4.76 -14.70
C LYS A 106 11.37 -4.83 -13.53
N MET A 107 11.75 -4.27 -12.38
CA MET A 107 10.87 -4.18 -11.21
C MET A 107 9.62 -3.35 -11.52
N ARG A 108 9.77 -2.21 -12.21
CA ARG A 108 8.64 -1.36 -12.61
C ARG A 108 7.76 -2.04 -13.65
N GLU A 109 8.34 -2.71 -14.63
CA GLU A 109 7.60 -3.49 -15.62
C GLU A 109 6.73 -4.57 -14.96
N ARG A 110 7.29 -5.32 -13.99
CA ARG A 110 6.54 -6.30 -13.21
C ARG A 110 5.39 -5.66 -12.44
N GLN A 111 5.65 -4.57 -11.72
CA GLN A 111 4.61 -3.85 -10.96
C GLN A 111 3.46 -3.40 -11.88
N ILE A 112 3.77 -2.86 -13.06
CA ILE A 112 2.75 -2.44 -14.02
C ILE A 112 1.95 -3.65 -14.52
N ALA A 113 2.61 -4.77 -14.82
CA ALA A 113 1.94 -5.98 -15.27
C ALA A 113 0.98 -6.54 -14.20
N ASP A 114 1.41 -6.57 -12.93
CA ASP A 114 0.60 -7.01 -11.81
C ASP A 114 -0.62 -6.10 -11.60
N ASP A 115 -0.42 -4.78 -11.65
CA ASP A 115 -1.49 -3.78 -11.52
C ASP A 115 -2.50 -3.89 -12.68
N GLN A 116 -2.02 -4.11 -13.90
CA GLN A 116 -2.89 -4.33 -15.07
C GLN A 116 -3.72 -5.61 -14.94
N LEU A 117 -3.11 -6.70 -14.49
CA LEU A 117 -3.80 -7.96 -14.26
C LEU A 117 -4.90 -7.81 -13.19
N TYR A 118 -4.59 -7.12 -12.09
CA TYR A 118 -5.58 -6.87 -11.05
C TYR A 118 -6.72 -5.97 -11.53
N LEU A 119 -6.41 -4.91 -12.29
CA LEU A 119 -7.42 -4.06 -12.92
C LEU A 119 -8.34 -4.85 -13.86
N ALA A 120 -7.79 -5.80 -14.63
CA ALA A 120 -8.59 -6.67 -15.49
C ALA A 120 -9.56 -7.53 -14.67
N ARG A 121 -9.13 -8.07 -13.52
CA ARG A 121 -9.99 -8.82 -12.60
C ARG A 121 -11.12 -7.96 -12.04
N LEU A 122 -10.83 -6.73 -11.63
CA LEU A 122 -11.84 -5.78 -11.14
C LEU A 122 -12.89 -5.46 -12.22
N ARG A 123 -12.45 -5.23 -13.46
CA ARG A 123 -13.35 -4.96 -14.59
C ARG A 123 -14.23 -6.16 -14.92
N HIS A 124 -13.65 -7.36 -14.93
CA HIS A 124 -14.39 -8.58 -15.15
C HIS A 124 -15.47 -8.78 -14.08
N ALA A 125 -15.10 -8.64 -12.80
CA ALA A 125 -16.03 -8.78 -11.68
C ALA A 125 -17.18 -7.77 -11.77
N ALA A 126 -16.89 -6.51 -12.12
CA ALA A 126 -17.91 -5.49 -12.33
C ALA A 126 -18.82 -5.77 -13.55
N ALA A 127 -18.28 -6.33 -14.64
CA ALA A 127 -19.05 -6.66 -15.83
C ALA A 127 -20.03 -7.82 -15.56
N GLU A 128 -19.54 -8.92 -14.98
CA GLU A 128 -20.34 -10.10 -14.64
C GLU A 128 -21.50 -9.79 -13.69
N THR A 129 -21.28 -8.86 -12.76
CA THR A 129 -22.27 -8.49 -11.75
C THR A 129 -23.07 -7.24 -12.12
N SER A 130 -22.82 -6.65 -13.29
CA SER A 130 -23.38 -5.35 -13.70
C SER A 130 -24.90 -5.30 -13.65
N LEU A 131 -25.60 -6.37 -14.03
CA LEU A 131 -27.07 -6.43 -13.99
C LEU A 131 -27.62 -6.40 -12.55
N ILE A 132 -26.92 -7.03 -11.61
CA ILE A 132 -27.29 -7.03 -10.18
C ILE A 132 -27.04 -5.63 -9.62
N TRP A 133 -25.85 -5.08 -9.88
CA TRP A 133 -25.45 -3.80 -9.31
C TRP A 133 -26.23 -2.63 -9.91
N ASN A 134 -26.62 -2.68 -11.18
CA ASN A 134 -27.48 -1.68 -11.79
C ASN A 134 -28.90 -1.67 -11.21
N LYS A 135 -29.41 -2.82 -10.75
CA LYS A 135 -30.71 -2.91 -10.06
C LYS A 135 -30.64 -2.48 -8.59
N HIS A 136 -29.47 -2.61 -7.98
CA HIS A 136 -29.21 -2.29 -6.58
C HIS A 136 -27.92 -1.46 -6.43
N PRO A 137 -27.91 -0.20 -6.92
CA PRO A 137 -26.69 0.63 -6.99
C PRO A 137 -26.13 1.02 -5.63
N ASP A 138 -26.95 0.95 -4.58
CA ASP A 138 -26.60 1.23 -3.20
C ASP A 138 -25.99 0.01 -2.48
N TRP A 139 -26.03 -1.17 -3.09
CA TRP A 139 -25.46 -2.36 -2.46
C TRP A 139 -23.93 -2.29 -2.42
N PRO A 140 -23.32 -2.62 -1.27
CA PRO A 140 -21.88 -2.79 -1.20
C PRO A 140 -21.46 -4.00 -2.05
N TRP A 141 -20.22 -3.97 -2.57
CA TRP A 141 -19.67 -5.04 -3.41
C TRP A 141 -19.92 -6.44 -2.83
N GLY A 142 -19.64 -6.64 -1.54
CA GLY A 142 -19.80 -7.95 -0.90
C GLY A 142 -21.21 -8.53 -1.04
N ARG A 143 -22.25 -7.68 -0.95
CA ARG A 143 -23.64 -8.13 -1.12
C ARG A 143 -23.96 -8.50 -2.57
N VAL A 144 -23.37 -7.78 -3.53
CA VAL A 144 -23.51 -8.08 -4.96
C VAL A 144 -22.81 -9.39 -5.30
N GLU A 145 -21.61 -9.60 -4.77
CA GLU A 145 -20.81 -10.82 -4.91
C GLU A 145 -21.52 -12.04 -4.31
N ASP A 146 -22.02 -11.92 -3.07
CA ASP A 146 -22.79 -12.99 -2.42
C ASP A 146 -24.03 -13.38 -3.25
N PHE A 147 -24.76 -12.39 -3.77
CA PHE A 147 -25.95 -12.64 -4.58
C PHE A 147 -25.59 -13.33 -5.90
N TYR A 148 -24.53 -12.88 -6.59
CA TYR A 148 -24.05 -13.50 -7.82
C TYR A 148 -23.59 -14.95 -7.57
N SER A 149 -22.87 -15.21 -6.47
CA SER A 149 -22.43 -16.55 -6.10
C SER A 149 -23.60 -17.51 -5.90
N ASN A 150 -24.65 -17.05 -5.20
CA ASN A 150 -25.86 -17.85 -4.99
C ASN A 150 -26.59 -18.16 -6.31
N LEU A 151 -26.62 -17.21 -7.26
CA LEU A 151 -27.19 -17.45 -8.59
C LEU A 151 -26.39 -18.49 -9.37
N GLN A 152 -25.05 -18.45 -9.31
CA GLN A 152 -24.18 -19.41 -10.00
C GLN A 152 -24.28 -20.82 -9.42
N GLN A 153 -24.53 -20.96 -8.11
CA GLN A 153 -24.72 -22.27 -7.47
C GLN A 153 -26.09 -22.90 -7.73
N ALA A 154 -27.08 -22.08 -8.11
CA ALA A 154 -28.45 -22.53 -8.39
C ALA A 154 -28.71 -22.84 -9.88
N ALA A 155 -27.76 -22.52 -10.77
CA ALA A 155 -27.79 -22.79 -12.21
C ALA A 155 -27.09 -24.10 -12.56
#